data_AF-A0A523E4F6-F1
#
_entry.id   AF-A0A523E4F6-F1
#
_cell.length_a   1.000
_cell.length_b   1.000
_cell.length_c   1.000
_cell.angle_alpha   90.00
_cell.angle_beta   90.00
_cell.angle_gamma   90.00
#
_symmetry.space_group_name_H-M   'P 1'
#
loop_
_entity.id
_entity.type
_entity.pdbx_description
1 polymer ?
#
loop_
_entity_poly.entity_id
_entity_poly.type
_entity_poly.pdbx_seq_one_letter_code
_entity_poly.pdbx_strand_id
1 'polypeptide(L)'
;MDFLTTIAGPGTLEGIGLHSGAPVTMTLRPAAPGTGIVFVRTDLGDAEVPAVIGNLARTSYATTLESDGVAVATVEHVLSAVVGMGIDDLRVELDAGEVPILDGSAAPVVRLLEQVGLDRSEVPRQVMRIRQP
;
A
#
# COMPACT_ATOMS: atom_id res chain seq x y z
N MET A 1 -16.07 12.71 -14.31
CA MET A 1 -16.22 11.62 -13.34
C MET A 1 -14.83 11.04 -13.18
N ASP A 2 -14.36 10.90 -11.94
CA ASP A 2 -13.09 10.21 -11.70
C ASP A 2 -13.37 8.70 -11.78
N PHE A 3 -12.42 7.95 -12.29
CA PHE A 3 -12.48 6.50 -12.44
C PHE A 3 -11.42 5.85 -11.55
N LEU A 4 -11.64 4.59 -11.17
CA LEU A 4 -10.66 3.85 -10.38
C LEU A 4 -9.34 3.74 -11.14
N THR A 5 -8.24 4.02 -10.44
CA THR A 5 -6.88 4.07 -10.99
C THR A 5 -5.98 3.03 -10.33
N THR A 6 -5.17 2.35 -11.13
CA THR A 6 -4.08 1.47 -10.69
C THR A 6 -2.76 1.93 -11.33
N ILE A 7 -1.67 1.19 -11.14
CA ILE A 7 -0.38 1.45 -11.79
C ILE A 7 -0.28 0.69 -13.12
N ALA A 8 0.47 1.21 -14.09
CA ALA A 8 0.54 0.63 -15.44
C ALA A 8 1.41 -0.64 -15.54
N GLY A 9 2.25 -0.91 -14.53
CA GLY A 9 3.12 -2.09 -14.46
C GLY A 9 3.66 -2.30 -13.05
N PRO A 10 4.45 -3.34 -12.79
CA PRO A 10 5.05 -3.55 -11.48
C PRO A 10 6.25 -2.63 -11.23
N GLY A 11 6.53 -2.31 -9.97
CA GLY A 11 7.72 -1.60 -9.53
C GLY A 11 8.21 -2.07 -8.16
N THR A 12 9.53 -2.15 -7.97
CA THR A 12 10.13 -2.73 -6.76
C THR A 12 11.06 -1.74 -6.05
N LEU A 13 11.01 -1.75 -4.71
CA LEU A 13 11.90 -1.00 -3.81
C LEU A 13 12.45 -1.96 -2.77
N GLU A 14 13.75 -1.87 -2.50
CA GLU A 14 14.42 -2.64 -1.44
C GLU A 14 14.87 -1.70 -0.32
N GLY A 15 14.84 -2.20 0.92
CA GLY A 15 15.27 -1.43 2.07
C GLY A 15 15.27 -2.24 3.36
N ILE A 16 15.11 -1.53 4.47
CA ILE A 16 14.99 -2.12 5.81
C ILE A 16 13.74 -1.58 6.51
N GLY A 17 13.10 -2.40 7.34
CA GLY A 17 12.05 -1.92 8.25
C GLY A 17 12.60 -0.97 9.32
N LEU A 18 11.86 0.08 9.68
CA LEU A 18 12.29 1.07 10.68
C LEU A 18 12.44 0.45 12.07
N HIS A 19 11.46 -0.36 12.48
CA HIS A 19 11.37 -0.89 13.83
C HIS A 19 11.99 -2.29 13.95
N SER A 20 11.82 -3.13 12.92
CA SER A 20 12.35 -4.49 12.88
C SER A 20 13.84 -4.53 12.52
N GLY A 21 14.33 -3.57 11.74
CA GLY A 21 15.67 -3.60 11.15
C GLY A 21 15.86 -4.75 10.13
N ALA A 22 14.79 -5.46 9.78
CA ALA A 22 14.84 -6.56 8.83
C ALA A 22 14.96 -6.03 7.39
N PRO A 23 15.75 -6.68 6.52
CA PRO A 23 15.72 -6.38 5.09
C PRO A 23 14.34 -6.73 4.52
N VAL A 24 13.88 -5.92 3.58
CA VAL A 24 12.59 -6.10 2.92
C VAL A 24 12.65 -5.68 1.46
N THR A 25 12.06 -6.51 0.61
CA THR A 25 11.75 -6.24 -0.78
C THR A 25 10.26 -5.93 -0.89
N MET A 26 9.92 -4.73 -1.33
CA MET A 26 8.54 -4.30 -1.57
C MET A 26 8.28 -4.19 -3.06
N THR A 27 7.27 -4.90 -3.57
CA THR A 27 6.83 -4.79 -4.97
C THR A 27 5.39 -4.28 -5.05
N LEU A 28 5.20 -3.18 -5.78
CA LEU A 28 3.89 -2.64 -6.11
C LEU A 28 3.42 -3.27 -7.42
N ARG A 29 2.19 -3.80 -7.46
CA ARG A 29 1.60 -4.39 -8.67
C ARG A 29 0.24 -3.79 -9.00
N PRO A 30 -0.10 -3.72 -10.31
CA PRO A 30 -1.45 -3.39 -10.74
C PRO A 30 -2.48 -4.34 -10.10
N ALA A 31 -3.67 -3.84 -9.83
CA ALA A 31 -4.78 -4.62 -9.30
C ALA A 31 -6.05 -4.39 -10.13
N ALA A 32 -6.98 -5.35 -10.07
CA ALA A 32 -8.24 -5.23 -10.78
C ALA A 32 -9.10 -4.09 -10.18
N PRO A 33 -9.94 -3.40 -10.97
CA PRO A 33 -10.79 -2.32 -10.46
C PRO A 33 -11.67 -2.77 -9.30
N GLY A 34 -11.61 -2.04 -8.18
CA GLY A 34 -12.40 -2.32 -6.97
C GLY A 34 -11.73 -3.29 -5.99
N THR A 35 -10.48 -3.67 -6.22
CA THR A 35 -9.65 -4.44 -5.27
C THR A 35 -9.34 -3.62 -4.01
N GLY A 36 -9.18 -2.30 -4.16
CA GLY A 36 -8.60 -1.45 -3.12
C GLY A 36 -7.09 -1.66 -2.96
N ILE A 37 -6.54 -1.18 -1.85
CA ILE A 37 -5.13 -1.38 -1.50
C ILE A 37 -5.00 -2.61 -0.62
N VAL A 38 -4.22 -3.59 -1.06
CA VAL A 38 -4.03 -4.87 -0.36
C VAL A 38 -2.54 -5.12 -0.17
N PHE A 39 -2.10 -5.26 1.09
CA PHE A 39 -0.76 -5.74 1.38
C PHE A 39 -0.72 -7.26 1.26
N VAL A 40 0.40 -7.80 0.79
CA VAL A 40 0.57 -9.23 0.55
C VAL A 40 1.89 -9.69 1.14
N ARG A 41 1.85 -10.63 2.08
CA ARG A 41 3.04 -11.25 2.70
C ARG A 41 3.47 -12.47 1.90
N THR A 42 4.32 -12.23 0.92
CA THR A 42 4.84 -13.27 -0.01
C THR A 42 5.67 -14.33 0.70
N ASP A 43 6.31 -13.96 1.82
CA ASP A 43 7.04 -14.87 2.69
C ASP A 43 6.12 -15.77 3.54
N LEU A 44 4.81 -15.49 3.58
CA LEU A 44 3.80 -16.25 4.30
C LEU A 44 2.73 -16.84 3.34
N GLY A 45 3.15 -17.27 2.15
CA GLY A 45 2.26 -17.93 1.19
C GLY A 45 1.23 -16.98 0.58
N ASP A 46 1.65 -15.77 0.25
CA ASP A 46 0.84 -14.70 -0.35
C ASP A 46 -0.38 -14.30 0.51
N ALA A 47 -0.24 -14.37 1.84
CA ALA A 47 -1.29 -13.96 2.76
C ALA A 47 -1.63 -12.48 2.58
N GLU A 48 -2.93 -12.19 2.44
CA GLU A 48 -3.43 -10.84 2.13
C GLU A 48 -3.87 -10.09 3.40
N VAL A 49 -3.51 -8.81 3.48
CA VAL A 49 -3.93 -7.88 4.53
C VAL A 49 -4.51 -6.64 3.86
N PRO A 50 -5.85 -6.60 3.63
CA PRO A 50 -6.52 -5.43 3.06
C PRO A 50 -6.32 -4.17 3.91
N ALA A 51 -6.03 -3.04 3.26
CA ALA A 51 -5.80 -1.75 3.92
C ALA A 51 -7.12 -1.04 4.28
N VAL A 52 -7.87 -1.66 5.19
CA VAL A 52 -9.17 -1.17 5.67
C VAL A 52 -9.13 -0.96 7.19
N ILE A 53 -9.94 -0.03 7.69
CA ILE A 53 -9.95 0.32 9.12
C ILE A 53 -10.26 -0.88 10.02
N GLY A 54 -11.04 -1.86 9.53
CA GLY A 54 -11.36 -3.09 10.26
C GLY A 54 -10.13 -3.97 10.56
N ASN A 55 -9.05 -3.78 9.82
CA ASN A 55 -7.79 -4.49 10.01
C ASN A 55 -6.77 -3.68 10.83
N LEU A 56 -7.15 -2.52 11.39
CA LEU A 56 -6.24 -1.73 12.23
C LEU A 56 -5.94 -2.46 13.54
N ALA A 57 -4.70 -2.91 13.70
CA ALA A 57 -4.27 -3.65 14.89
C ALA A 57 -3.63 -2.75 15.93
N ARG A 58 -2.72 -1.86 15.52
CA ARG A 58 -1.91 -1.02 16.43
C ARG A 58 -1.58 0.32 15.80
N THR A 59 -1.40 1.33 16.65
CA THR A 59 -1.00 2.71 16.29
C THR A 59 0.17 3.24 17.12
N SER A 60 0.80 2.38 17.93
CA SER A 60 1.95 2.77 18.75
C SER A 60 3.19 2.88 17.87
N TYR A 61 3.72 4.09 17.72
CA TYR A 61 4.89 4.46 16.89
C TYR A 61 4.69 4.35 15.37
N ALA A 62 3.87 3.42 14.89
CA ALA A 62 3.51 3.26 13.49
C ALA A 62 2.10 2.68 13.33
N THR A 63 1.52 2.76 12.12
CA THR A 63 0.26 2.08 11.79
C THR A 63 0.56 0.63 11.43
N THR A 64 -0.10 -0.31 12.12
CA THR A 64 -0.02 -1.75 11.82
C THR A 64 -1.39 -2.27 11.44
N LEU A 65 -1.44 -2.97 10.32
CA LEU A 65 -2.62 -3.72 9.88
C LEU A 65 -2.43 -5.20 10.16
N GLU A 66 -3.51 -5.89 10.51
CA GLU A 66 -3.53 -7.34 10.72
C GLU A 66 -4.81 -7.95 10.14
N SER A 67 -4.67 -9.09 9.48
CA SER A 67 -5.78 -9.92 9.02
C SER A 67 -5.40 -11.39 9.18
N ASP A 68 -6.30 -12.20 9.74
CA ASP A 68 -6.09 -13.63 9.97
C ASP A 68 -4.74 -13.98 10.66
N GLY A 69 -4.31 -13.14 11.61
CA GLY A 69 -3.07 -13.30 12.37
C GLY A 69 -1.78 -12.93 11.60
N VAL A 70 -1.91 -12.40 10.38
CA VAL A 70 -0.80 -11.88 9.58
C VAL A 70 -0.79 -10.36 9.66
N ALA A 71 0.34 -9.79 10.06
CA ALA A 71 0.51 -8.35 10.24
C ALA A 71 1.49 -7.73 9.25
N VAL A 72 1.23 -6.45 8.93
CA VAL A 72 2.12 -5.54 8.20
C VAL A 72 2.20 -4.21 8.94
N ALA A 73 3.41 -3.83 9.34
CA ALA A 73 3.68 -2.60 10.07
C ALA A 73 4.20 -1.46 9.18
N THR A 74 4.06 -0.23 9.66
CA THR A 74 4.61 1.00 9.06
C THR A 74 4.03 1.29 7.67
N VAL A 75 2.73 1.04 7.50
CA VAL A 75 2.02 1.15 6.21
C VAL A 75 1.75 2.60 5.77
N GLU A 76 1.81 3.56 6.69
CA GLU A 76 1.27 4.91 6.53
C GLU A 76 1.95 5.74 5.42
N HIS A 77 3.27 5.62 5.23
CA HIS A 77 3.97 6.38 4.19
C HIS A 77 3.65 5.86 2.78
N VAL A 78 3.52 4.54 2.63
CA VAL A 78 3.08 3.92 1.37
C VAL A 78 1.64 4.32 1.08
N LEU A 79 0.74 4.21 2.05
CA LEU A 79 -0.66 4.63 1.90
C LEU A 79 -0.76 6.12 1.56
N SER A 80 0.07 6.97 2.18
CA SER A 80 0.13 8.40 1.87
C SER A 80 0.56 8.66 0.43
N ALA A 81 1.60 7.99 -0.06
CA ALA A 81 2.03 8.11 -1.46
C ALA A 81 0.95 7.64 -2.44
N VAL A 82 0.37 6.47 -2.20
CA VAL A 82 -0.62 5.83 -3.07
C VAL A 82 -1.88 6.69 -3.18
N VAL A 83 -2.45 7.11 -2.05
CA VAL A 83 -3.65 7.96 -2.03
C VAL A 83 -3.33 9.36 -2.57
N GLY A 84 -2.16 9.91 -2.26
CA GLY A 84 -1.69 11.20 -2.77
C GLY A 84 -1.52 11.23 -4.29
N MET A 85 -1.16 10.09 -4.89
CA MET A 85 -1.06 9.89 -6.34
C MET A 85 -2.41 9.53 -7.00
N GLY A 86 -3.49 9.40 -6.22
CA GLY A 86 -4.82 9.09 -6.73
C GLY A 86 -4.99 7.64 -7.19
N ILE A 87 -4.19 6.71 -6.66
CA ILE A 87 -4.33 5.28 -6.92
C ILE A 87 -5.38 4.70 -5.98
N ASP A 88 -6.30 3.92 -6.52
CA ASP A 88 -7.40 3.28 -5.82
C ASP A 88 -7.19 1.78 -5.64
N ASP A 89 -6.58 1.13 -6.64
CA ASP A 89 -6.38 -0.32 -6.67
C ASP A 89 -4.89 -0.67 -6.77
N LEU A 90 -4.37 -1.43 -5.81
CA LEU A 90 -2.94 -1.77 -5.75
C LEU A 90 -2.70 -3.02 -4.90
N ARG A 91 -1.83 -3.91 -5.37
CA ARG A 91 -1.22 -4.95 -4.51
C ARG A 91 0.16 -4.49 -4.07
N VAL A 92 0.42 -4.54 -2.76
CA VAL A 92 1.70 -4.18 -2.14
C VAL A 92 2.31 -5.45 -1.56
N GLU A 93 3.16 -6.10 -2.34
CA GLU A 93 3.86 -7.33 -1.96
C GLU A 93 5.08 -7.01 -1.10
N LEU A 94 5.26 -7.76 -0.02
CA LEU A 94 6.38 -7.68 0.92
C LEU A 94 6.87 -9.09 1.22
N ASP A 95 8.18 -9.25 1.39
CA ASP A 95 8.82 -10.48 1.88
C ASP A 95 9.16 -10.42 3.39
N ALA A 96 8.64 -9.39 4.09
CA ALA A 96 8.83 -9.19 5.53
C ALA A 96 7.59 -8.52 6.16
N GLY A 97 7.54 -8.52 7.50
CA GLY A 97 6.40 -7.99 8.27
C GLY A 97 6.32 -6.47 8.42
N GLU A 98 7.25 -5.72 7.83
CA GLU A 98 7.28 -4.26 7.92
C GLU A 98 7.68 -3.67 6.57
N VAL A 99 7.00 -2.60 6.17
CA VAL A 99 7.33 -1.82 4.97
C VAL A 99 8.73 -1.21 5.09
N PRO A 100 9.53 -1.14 4.00
CA PRO A 100 10.83 -0.48 4.04
C PRO A 100 10.70 1.00 4.38
N ILE A 101 11.53 1.48 5.30
CA ILE A 101 11.51 2.90 5.71
C ILE A 101 12.08 3.84 4.63
N LEU A 102 12.94 3.31 3.76
CA LEU A 102 13.59 4.03 2.67
C LEU A 102 14.31 5.31 3.19
N ASP A 103 13.90 6.50 2.74
CA ASP A 103 14.46 7.78 3.21
C ASP A 103 13.65 8.40 4.38
N GLY A 104 12.70 7.65 4.95
CA GLY A 104 11.80 8.10 6.02
C GLY A 104 10.60 8.92 5.52
N SER A 105 10.47 9.13 4.21
CA SER A 105 9.36 9.88 3.60
C SER A 105 8.59 9.05 2.57
N ALA A 106 7.52 9.63 2.02
CA ALA A 106 6.77 9.06 0.90
C ALA A 106 7.46 9.25 -0.46
N ALA A 107 8.50 10.09 -0.54
CA ALA A 107 9.09 10.52 -1.81
C ALA A 107 9.67 9.38 -2.68
N PRO A 108 10.34 8.35 -2.12
CA PRO A 108 10.80 7.20 -2.91
C PRO A 108 9.65 6.44 -3.58
N VAL A 109 8.55 6.26 -2.85
CA VAL A 109 7.35 5.57 -3.36
C VAL A 109 6.70 6.41 -4.47
N VAL A 110 6.56 7.72 -4.27
CA VAL A 110 6.05 8.64 -5.30
C VAL A 110 6.91 8.57 -6.57
N ARG A 111 8.23 8.65 -6.45
CA ARG A 111 9.14 8.55 -7.60
C ARG A 111 8.98 7.24 -8.36
N LEU A 112 8.82 6.11 -7.65
CA LEU A 112 8.55 4.83 -8.30
C LEU A 112 7.21 4.86 -9.04
N LEU A 113 6.15 5.36 -8.42
CA LEU A 113 4.81 5.45 -9.01
C LEU A 113 4.80 6.35 -10.25
N GLU A 114 5.52 7.47 -10.23
CA GLU A 114 5.71 8.35 -11.40
C GLU A 114 6.45 7.64 -12.54
N GLN A 115 7.47 6.83 -12.23
CA GLN A 115 8.23 6.07 -13.22
C GLN A 115 7.41 4.94 -13.86
N VAL A 116 6.64 4.23 -13.04
CA VAL A 116 5.79 3.12 -13.49
C VAL A 116 4.60 3.64 -14.30
N GLY A 117 4.05 4.80 -13.93
CA GLY A 117 2.87 5.38 -14.55
C GLY A 117 1.56 4.80 -14.00
N LEU A 118 0.47 5.47 -14.36
CA LEU A 118 -0.88 5.15 -13.89
C LEU A 118 -1.75 4.61 -15.03
N ASP A 119 -2.65 3.71 -14.71
CA ASP A 119 -3.66 3.17 -15.61
C ASP A 119 -5.06 3.34 -15.04
N ARG A 120 -5.99 3.84 -15.85
CA ARG A 120 -7.35 4.21 -15.43
C ARG A 120 -8.35 3.23 -16.01
N SER A 121 -9.24 2.74 -15.16
CA SER A 121 -10.36 1.90 -15.57
C SER A 121 -11.55 2.72 -16.08
N GLU A 122 -12.61 2.04 -16.51
CA GLU A 122 -13.93 2.64 -16.78
C GLU A 122 -14.87 2.59 -15.56
N VAL A 123 -14.42 2.08 -14.42
CA VAL A 123 -15.23 1.95 -13.20
C VAL A 123 -15.27 3.30 -12.46
N PRO A 124 -16.46 3.88 -12.20
CA PRO A 124 -16.54 5.15 -11.49
C PRO A 124 -15.97 5.07 -10.07
N ARG A 125 -15.17 6.07 -9.70
CA ARG A 125 -14.61 6.20 -8.35
C ARG A 125 -15.67 6.65 -7.35
N GLN A 126 -15.74 5.97 -6.21
CA GLN A 126 -16.54 6.40 -5.07
C GLN A 126 -15.70 7.27 -4.13
N VAL A 127 -16.29 8.34 -3.60
CA VAL A 127 -15.63 9.25 -2.66
C VAL A 127 -16.45 9.38 -1.39
N MET A 128 -15.78 9.41 -0.24
CA MET A 128 -16.43 9.66 1.05
C MET A 128 -16.60 11.16 1.26
N ARG A 129 -17.85 11.64 1.26
CA ARG A 129 -18.17 13.03 1.56
C ARG A 129 -18.51 13.20 3.04
N ILE A 130 -17.69 13.96 3.76
CA ILE A 130 -17.98 14.35 5.15
C ILE A 130 -19.15 15.33 5.15
N ARG A 131 -20.22 15.01 5.90
CA ARG A 131 -21.44 15.82 5.97
C ARG A 131 -21.53 16.70 7.22
N GLN A 132 -20.86 16.28 8.28
CA GLN A 132 -20.86 16.92 9.60
C GLN A 132 -19.46 16.72 10.24
N PRO A 133 -19.00 17.65 11.09
CA PRO A 133 -17.78 17.49 11.89
C PRO A 133 -17.87 16.32 12.89
#